data_AF-A0A4Q2KSU5-F1
#
_entry.id   AF-A0A4Q2KSU5-F1
#
_cell.length_a   1.000
_cell.length_b   1.000
_cell.length_c   1.000
_cell.angle_alpha   90.00
_cell.angle_beta   90.00
_cell.angle_gamma   90.00
#
_symmetry.space_group_name_H-M   'P 1'
#
loop_
_entity.id
_entity.type
_entity.pdbx_description
1 polymer ?
#
loop_
_entity_poly.entity_id
_entity_poly.type
_entity_poly.pdbx_seq_one_letter_code
_entity_poly.pdbx_strand_id
1 'polypeptide(L)'
;MEEKDKKIEPITESKISDIQEFGKVGNILVLETVGTFRNMMNLIHKPREKERYIEEKYLDGNGEEKKREIRERQAIYYPFEESPEFEFMLAQAVKLQLEGKEVDLTANNLVKFFNREPQEYRNVQRALNKHASDMGFLRK
;
A
#
# COMPACT_ATOMS: atom_id res chain seq x y z
N MET A 1 -10.65 -6.05 -43.70
CA MET A 1 -11.77 -6.07 -42.75
C MET A 1 -11.23 -5.40 -41.50
N GLU A 2 -11.53 -4.11 -41.32
CA GLU A 2 -10.97 -3.29 -40.23
C GLU A 2 -11.73 -3.63 -38.94
N GLU A 3 -11.05 -4.27 -37.98
CA GLU A 3 -11.56 -4.37 -36.62
C GLU A 3 -11.54 -2.98 -36.00
N LYS A 4 -12.72 -2.36 -35.95
CA LYS A 4 -12.94 -1.17 -35.12
C LYS A 4 -12.75 -1.59 -33.66
N ASP A 5 -11.62 -1.18 -33.09
CA ASP A 5 -11.41 -1.17 -31.64
C ASP A 5 -12.59 -0.47 -30.97
N LYS A 6 -13.55 -1.28 -30.48
CA LYS A 6 -14.59 -0.77 -29.60
C LYS A 6 -13.87 -0.32 -28.34
N LYS A 7 -13.72 1.00 -28.16
CA LYS A 7 -13.40 1.60 -26.86
C LYS A 7 -14.50 1.18 -25.89
N ILE A 8 -14.28 0.07 -25.18
CA ILE A 8 -15.12 -0.33 -24.07
C ILE A 8 -14.81 0.65 -22.94
N GLU A 9 -15.79 1.45 -22.55
CA GLU A 9 -15.65 2.30 -21.37
C GLU A 9 -15.41 1.41 -20.14
N PRO A 10 -14.45 1.78 -19.26
CA PRO A 10 -14.20 1.01 -18.06
C PRO A 10 -15.48 0.91 -17.24
N ILE A 11 -15.82 -0.31 -16.81
CA ILE A 11 -16.92 -0.50 -15.86
C ILE A 11 -16.59 0.30 -14.60
N THR A 12 -17.44 1.27 -14.26
CA THR A 12 -17.35 2.02 -13.01
C THR A 12 -17.53 1.06 -11.84
N GLU A 13 -16.54 1.00 -10.96
CA GLU A 13 -16.62 0.21 -9.73
C GLU A 13 -17.81 0.70 -8.88
N SER A 14 -18.72 -0.21 -8.51
CA SER A 14 -19.78 0.06 -7.56
C SER A 14 -19.18 0.29 -6.17
N LYS A 15 -19.28 1.52 -5.65
CA LYS A 15 -18.71 1.90 -4.35
C LYS A 15 -19.68 1.59 -3.22
N ILE A 16 -19.30 0.68 -2.34
CA ILE A 16 -19.79 0.65 -0.96
C ILE A 16 -18.85 1.59 -0.21
N SER A 17 -19.29 2.80 0.13
CA SER A 17 -18.40 3.80 0.75
C SER A 17 -18.70 3.94 2.24
N ASP A 18 -17.69 3.76 3.09
CA ASP A 18 -17.65 4.27 4.45
C ASP A 18 -16.60 5.39 4.48
N ILE A 19 -16.99 6.61 4.82
CA ILE A 19 -16.11 7.78 4.83
C ILE A 19 -15.93 8.20 6.28
N GLN A 20 -14.68 8.29 6.71
CA GLN A 20 -14.33 8.69 8.07
C GLN A 20 -13.36 9.87 8.07
N GLU A 21 -13.49 10.70 9.10
CA GLU A 21 -12.60 11.83 9.35
C GLU A 21 -11.64 11.50 10.50
N PHE A 22 -10.37 11.85 10.31
CA PHE A 22 -9.28 11.63 11.26
C PHE A 22 -8.59 12.95 11.57
N GLY A 23 -8.11 13.10 12.80
CA GLY A 23 -7.39 14.30 13.26
C GLY A 23 -8.25 15.25 14.07
N LYS A 24 -7.85 16.51 14.11
CA LYS A 24 -8.43 17.56 14.96
C LYS A 24 -8.74 18.80 14.14
N VAL A 25 -9.56 19.69 14.71
CA VAL A 25 -9.89 20.97 14.06
C VAL A 25 -8.60 21.69 13.63
N GLY A 26 -8.49 21.95 12.33
CA GLY A 26 -7.30 22.52 11.70
C GLY A 26 -6.47 21.52 10.88
N ASN A 27 -6.32 20.28 11.33
CA ASN A 27 -5.64 19.21 10.58
C ASN A 27 -6.57 18.01 10.45
N ILE A 28 -7.21 17.86 9.29
CA ILE A 28 -8.26 16.84 9.07
C ILE A 28 -7.89 16.01 7.84
N LEU A 29 -7.92 14.69 7.98
CA LEU A 29 -7.85 13.74 6.87
C LEU A 29 -9.21 13.06 6.71
N VAL A 30 -9.81 13.16 5.53
CA VAL A 30 -11.04 12.46 5.18
C VAL A 30 -10.70 11.30 4.25
N LEU A 31 -11.14 10.11 4.60
CA LEU A 31 -10.68 8.88 3.97
C LEU A 31 -11.84 7.91 3.71
N GLU A 32 -11.87 7.32 2.51
CA GLU A 32 -12.78 6.24 2.14
C GLU A 32 -12.20 4.92 2.72
N THR A 33 -12.78 4.42 3.79
CA THR A 33 -12.21 3.29 4.56
C THR A 33 -12.49 1.93 3.91
N VAL A 34 -13.45 1.89 2.98
CA VAL A 34 -13.71 0.74 2.13
C VAL A 34 -12.89 0.88 0.86
N GLY A 35 -11.86 0.04 0.73
CA GLY A 35 -10.98 0.06 -0.43
C GLY A 35 -11.71 -0.32 -1.72
N THR A 36 -11.52 0.47 -2.77
CA THR A 36 -11.88 0.05 -4.12
C THR A 36 -11.13 -1.22 -4.52
N PHE A 37 -11.73 -2.05 -5.39
CA PHE A 37 -11.11 -3.29 -5.84
C PHE A 37 -9.72 -3.03 -6.42
N ARG A 38 -9.57 -2.03 -7.31
CA ARG A 38 -8.27 -1.61 -7.83
C ARG A 38 -7.24 -1.30 -6.73
N ASN A 39 -7.59 -0.47 -5.76
CA ASN A 39 -6.65 -0.04 -4.74
C ASN A 39 -6.24 -1.20 -3.81
N MET A 40 -7.17 -2.12 -3.51
CA MET A 40 -6.86 -3.33 -2.76
C MET A 40 -5.94 -4.27 -3.54
N MET A 41 -6.19 -4.45 -4.84
CA MET A 41 -5.31 -5.26 -5.69
C MET A 41 -3.90 -4.67 -5.77
N ASN A 42 -3.77 -3.35 -5.84
CA ASN A 42 -2.47 -2.67 -5.77
C ASN A 42 -1.77 -2.91 -4.43
N LEU A 43 -2.49 -2.83 -3.30
CA LEU A 43 -1.96 -3.10 -1.96
C LEU A 43 -1.42 -4.54 -1.85
N ILE A 44 -2.18 -5.53 -2.33
CA ILE A 44 -1.86 -6.95 -2.16
C ILE A 44 -0.75 -7.41 -3.10
N HIS A 45 -0.73 -6.88 -4.32
CA HIS A 45 0.25 -7.31 -5.33
C HIS A 45 1.55 -6.52 -5.31
N LYS A 46 1.65 -5.46 -4.50
CA LYS A 46 2.94 -4.78 -4.33
C LYS A 46 3.95 -5.77 -3.68
N PRO A 47 5.09 -6.05 -4.32
CA PRO A 47 6.05 -7.03 -3.81
C PRO A 47 6.52 -6.70 -2.39
N ARG A 48 6.59 -7.69 -1.51
CA ARG A 48 7.12 -7.51 -0.13
C ARG A 48 8.46 -8.19 0.11
N GLU A 49 8.79 -9.14 -0.75
CA GLU A 49 10.02 -9.93 -0.69
C GLU A 49 10.62 -10.01 -2.09
N LYS A 50 11.95 -10.11 -2.15
CA LYS A 50 12.70 -10.45 -3.37
C LYS A 50 13.48 -11.73 -3.14
N GLU A 51 13.50 -12.59 -4.14
CA GLU A 51 14.38 -13.76 -4.15
C GLU A 51 15.73 -13.38 -4.75
N ARG A 52 16.82 -13.69 -4.03
CA ARG A 52 18.19 -13.59 -4.55
C ARG A 52 18.85 -14.96 -4.56
N TYR A 53 19.72 -15.14 -5.54
CA TYR A 53 20.50 -16.35 -5.73
C TYR A 53 21.94 -16.07 -5.32
N ILE A 54 22.45 -16.85 -4.37
CA ILE A 54 23.83 -16.76 -3.91
C ILE A 54 24.54 -18.06 -4.28
N GLU A 55 25.61 -17.96 -5.06
CA GLU A 55 26.56 -19.06 -5.20
C GLU A 55 27.49 -19.07 -4.00
N GLU A 56 27.42 -20.13 -3.19
CA GLU A 56 28.34 -20.35 -2.08
C GLU A 56 29.32 -21.46 -2.44
N LYS A 57 30.62 -21.17 -2.26
CA LYS A 57 31.70 -22.15 -2.39
C LYS A 57 31.95 -22.82 -1.05
N TYR A 58 32.05 -24.14 -1.03
CA TYR A 58 32.38 -24.93 0.15
C TYR A 58 33.35 -26.06 -0.21
N LEU A 59 34.15 -26.51 0.76
CA LEU A 59 34.99 -27.69 0.60
C LEU A 59 34.19 -28.93 1.02
N ASP A 60 34.22 -29.98 0.20
CA ASP A 60 33.64 -31.26 0.59
C ASP A 60 34.58 -32.07 1.50
N GLY A 61 34.13 -33.26 1.94
CA GLY A 61 34.90 -34.13 2.83
C GLY A 61 36.24 -34.62 2.26
N ASN A 62 36.50 -34.42 0.97
CA ASN A 62 37.74 -34.77 0.29
C ASN A 62 38.62 -33.55 0.01
N GLY A 63 38.21 -32.35 0.44
CA GLY A 63 38.91 -31.10 0.17
C GLY A 63 38.71 -30.55 -1.23
N GLU A 64 37.70 -31.02 -1.98
CA GLU A 64 37.37 -30.49 -3.30
C GLU A 64 36.42 -29.28 -3.17
N GLU A 65 36.69 -28.22 -3.94
CA GLU A 65 35.85 -27.01 -3.96
C GLU A 65 34.57 -27.27 -4.76
N LYS A 66 33.42 -27.21 -4.08
CA LYS A 66 32.09 -27.34 -4.67
C LYS A 66 31.30 -26.04 -4.53
N LYS A 67 30.36 -25.85 -5.45
CA LYS A 67 29.41 -24.73 -5.43
C LYS A 67 28.03 -25.24 -5.08
N ARG A 68 27.30 -24.52 -4.23
CA ARG A 68 25.85 -24.69 -4.05
C ARG A 68 25.13 -23.38 -4.32
N GLU A 69 23.94 -23.48 -4.89
CA GLU A 69 23.02 -22.37 -5.06
C GLU A 69 22.15 -22.26 -3.81
N ILE A 70 22.16 -21.09 -3.17
CA ILE A 70 21.26 -20.77 -2.06
C ILE A 70 20.22 -19.77 -2.58
N ARG A 71 18.94 -20.14 -2.42
CA ARG A 71 17.82 -19.23 -2.64
C ARG A 71 17.48 -18.56 -1.32
N GLU A 72 17.59 -17.25 -1.28
CA GLU A 72 17.27 -16.45 -0.10
C GLU A 72 16.13 -15.48 -0.42
N ARG A 73 15.12 -15.46 0.46
CA ARG A 73 14.07 -14.44 0.44
C ARG A 73 14.46 -13.29 1.34
N GLN A 74 14.54 -12.10 0.76
CA GLN A 74 14.86 -10.88 1.49
C GLN A 74 13.66 -9.94 1.46
N ALA A 75 13.27 -9.43 2.63
CA ALA A 75 12.24 -8.39 2.73
C ALA A 75 12.67 -7.13 1.96
N ILE A 76 11.72 -6.51 1.26
CA ILE A 76 11.93 -5.23 0.59
C ILE A 76 11.64 -4.12 1.60
N TYR A 77 12.64 -3.29 1.87
CA TYR A 77 12.50 -2.10 2.72
C TYR A 77 12.16 -0.91 1.83
N TYR A 78 10.87 -0.56 1.78
CA TYR A 78 10.41 0.63 1.07
C TYR A 78 10.68 1.89 1.90
N PRO A 79 11.02 3.03 1.25
CA PRO A 79 10.77 4.33 1.84
C PRO A 79 9.33 4.42 2.35
N PHE A 80 9.09 5.14 3.45
CA PHE A 80 7.76 5.18 4.09
C PHE A 80 6.63 5.57 3.11
N GLU A 81 6.87 6.59 2.29
CA GLU A 81 5.91 7.11 1.30
C GLU A 81 5.65 6.13 0.14
N GLU A 82 6.55 5.17 -0.08
CA GLU A 82 6.42 4.11 -1.08
C GLU A 82 5.97 2.79 -0.47
N SER A 83 5.69 2.74 0.84
CA SER A 83 5.19 1.52 1.46
C SER A 83 3.80 1.19 0.89
N PRO A 84 3.47 -0.11 0.69
CA PRO A 84 2.16 -0.52 0.20
C PRO A 84 1.01 0.10 1.01
N GLU A 85 1.17 0.14 2.33
CA GLU A 85 0.15 0.66 3.25
C GLU A 85 -0.03 2.17 3.11
N PHE A 86 1.06 2.94 2.94
CA PHE A 86 0.97 4.38 2.77
C PHE A 86 0.37 4.76 1.41
N GLU A 87 0.79 4.09 0.33
CA GLU A 87 0.19 4.31 -0.99
C GLU A 87 -1.30 3.98 -1.01
N PHE A 88 -1.70 2.91 -0.31
CA PHE A 88 -3.10 2.58 -0.16
C PHE A 88 -3.87 3.66 0.61
N MET A 89 -3.33 4.19 1.73
CA MET A 89 -3.94 5.32 2.44
C MET A 89 -4.10 6.55 1.56
N LEU A 90 -3.05 6.91 0.80
CA LEU A 90 -3.10 8.06 -0.10
C LEU A 90 -4.15 7.86 -1.20
N ALA A 91 -4.26 6.66 -1.75
CA ALA A 91 -5.25 6.32 -2.77
C ALA A 91 -6.69 6.28 -2.24
N GLN A 92 -6.88 6.11 -0.92
CA GLN A 92 -8.18 6.20 -0.24
C GLN A 92 -8.51 7.62 0.28
N ALA A 93 -7.53 8.51 0.31
CA ALA A 93 -7.75 9.86 0.80
C ALA A 93 -8.70 10.62 -0.15
N VAL A 94 -9.72 11.24 0.43
CA VAL A 94 -10.72 12.04 -0.31
C VAL A 94 -10.41 13.51 -0.18
N LYS A 95 -9.99 13.94 1.02
CA LYS A 95 -9.70 15.34 1.34
C LYS A 95 -8.65 15.41 2.42
N LEU A 96 -7.80 16.43 2.33
CA LEU A 96 -6.81 16.74 3.35
C LEU A 96 -6.84 18.24 3.68
N GLN A 97 -6.84 18.54 4.97
CA GLN A 97 -6.77 19.88 5.50
C GLN A 97 -5.56 20.00 6.42
N LEU A 98 -4.77 21.06 6.25
CA LEU A 98 -3.64 21.43 7.10
C LEU A 98 -3.79 22.89 7.51
N GLU A 99 -3.63 23.20 8.80
CA GLU A 99 -3.78 24.57 9.33
C GLU A 99 -5.09 25.28 8.91
N GLY A 100 -6.19 24.53 8.85
CA GLY A 100 -7.49 25.10 8.49
C GLY A 100 -7.73 25.25 6.98
N LYS A 101 -6.75 24.91 6.14
CA LYS A 101 -6.83 25.05 4.68
C LYS A 101 -6.81 23.69 4.00
N GLU A 102 -7.71 23.51 3.05
CA GLU A 102 -7.67 22.35 2.16
C GLU A 102 -6.41 22.41 1.29
N VAL A 103 -5.73 21.28 1.17
CA VAL A 103 -4.48 21.14 0.42
C VAL A 103 -4.57 19.95 -0.53
N ASP A 104 -3.73 19.95 -1.56
CA ASP A 104 -3.68 18.83 -2.51
C ASP A 104 -3.28 17.52 -1.84
N LEU A 105 -3.90 16.43 -2.28
CA LEU A 105 -3.60 15.06 -1.88
C LEU A 105 -2.28 14.62 -2.51
N THR A 106 -1.19 14.83 -1.77
CA THR A 106 0.15 14.40 -2.15
C THR A 106 0.78 13.63 -1.00
N ALA A 107 1.73 12.73 -1.30
CA ALA A 107 2.49 11.99 -0.29
C ALA A 107 3.11 12.95 0.75
N ASN A 108 3.76 14.01 0.28
CA ASN A 108 4.34 15.06 1.14
C ASN A 108 3.33 15.70 2.09
N ASN A 109 2.13 16.05 1.62
CA ASN A 109 1.12 16.67 2.48
C ASN A 109 0.53 15.67 3.48
N LEU A 110 0.35 14.41 3.07
CA LEU A 110 -0.11 13.35 3.96
C LEU A 110 0.93 13.01 5.04
N VAL A 111 2.22 13.04 4.70
CA VAL A 111 3.31 12.94 5.69
C VAL A 111 3.28 14.13 6.65
N LYS A 112 3.09 15.36 6.17
CA LYS A 112 2.93 16.54 7.04
C LYS A 112 1.76 16.38 8.00
N PHE A 113 0.64 15.80 7.55
CA PHE A 113 -0.49 15.47 8.42
C PHE A 113 -0.08 14.50 9.52
N PHE A 114 0.54 13.37 9.18
CA PHE A 114 0.97 12.39 10.19
C PHE A 114 2.08 12.89 11.11
N ASN A 115 2.93 13.82 10.66
CA ASN A 115 3.89 14.47 11.54
C ASN A 115 3.22 15.37 12.59
N ARG A 116 2.04 15.94 12.27
CA ARG A 116 1.25 16.80 13.18
C ARG A 116 0.31 16.00 14.05
N GLU A 117 -0.27 14.93 13.51
CA GLU A 117 -1.19 14.03 14.20
C GLU A 117 -0.67 12.56 14.15
N PRO A 118 0.45 12.21 14.84
CA PRO A 118 1.09 10.90 14.68
C PRO A 118 0.23 9.70 15.09
N GLN A 119 -0.68 9.90 16.05
CA GLN A 119 -1.59 8.84 16.51
C GLN A 119 -2.57 8.42 15.39
N GLU A 120 -2.91 9.33 14.48
CA GLU A 120 -3.89 9.05 13.43
C GLU A 120 -3.39 8.05 12.41
N TYR A 121 -2.07 7.92 12.23
CA TYR A 121 -1.52 6.88 11.35
C TYR A 121 -2.02 5.47 11.73
N ARG A 122 -2.00 5.15 13.03
CA ARG A 122 -2.49 3.84 13.52
C ARG A 122 -4.01 3.73 13.45
N ASN A 123 -4.73 4.84 13.65
CA ASN A 123 -6.19 4.85 13.60
C ASN A 123 -6.68 4.60 12.17
N VAL A 124 -6.07 5.27 11.18
CA VAL A 124 -6.34 5.08 9.76
C VAL A 124 -6.03 3.65 9.34
N GLN A 125 -4.87 3.10 9.72
CA GLN A 125 -4.53 1.70 9.43
C GLN A 125 -5.58 0.72 9.98
N ARG A 126 -6.04 0.92 11.22
CA ARG A 126 -7.06 0.06 11.82
C ARG A 126 -8.40 0.14 11.08
N ALA A 127 -8.82 1.35 10.70
CA ALA A 127 -10.05 1.56 9.97
C ALA A 127 -10.01 0.86 8.60
N LEU A 128 -8.91 1.01 7.86
CA LEU A 128 -8.71 0.36 6.57
C LEU A 128 -8.63 -1.16 6.66
N ASN A 129 -7.90 -1.68 7.66
CA ASN A 129 -7.75 -3.12 7.84
C ASN A 129 -9.04 -3.82 8.27
N LYS A 130 -9.93 -3.13 8.98
CA LYS A 130 -11.23 -3.68 9.40
C LYS A 130 -12.03 -4.13 8.17
N HIS A 131 -12.22 -3.23 7.20
CA HIS A 131 -12.98 -3.53 5.99
C HIS A 131 -12.24 -4.50 5.05
N ALA A 132 -10.92 -4.38 4.93
CA ALA A 132 -10.12 -5.32 4.14
C ALA A 132 -10.19 -6.76 4.68
N SER A 133 -10.30 -6.93 6.01
CA SER A 133 -10.54 -8.23 6.65
C SER A 133 -11.95 -8.76 6.37
N ASP A 134 -12.97 -7.91 6.49
CA ASP A 134 -14.38 -8.28 6.21
C ASP A 134 -14.57 -8.73 4.74
N MET A 135 -13.78 -8.17 3.83
CA MET A 135 -13.77 -8.55 2.41
C MET A 135 -12.90 -9.78 2.08
N GLY A 136 -12.21 -10.37 3.06
CA GLY A 136 -11.38 -11.57 2.88
C GLY A 136 -10.02 -11.32 2.23
N PHE A 137 -9.58 -10.07 2.07
CA PHE A 137 -8.30 -9.72 1.48
C PHE A 137 -7.12 -9.84 2.45
N LEU A 138 -7.38 -9.74 3.75
CA LEU A 138 -6.39 -9.95 4.80
C LEU A 138 -6.71 -11.24 5.56
N ARG A 139 -5.72 -12.14 5.72
CA ARG A 139 -5.88 -13.32 6.59
C ARG A 139 -5.97 -12.86 8.05
N LYS A 140 -6.96 -13.37 8.78
CA LYS A 140 -7.13 -13.17 10.23
C LYS A 140 -5.97 -13.76 11.02
#